data_AF-A0A852V135-F1
#
_entry.id   AF-A0A852V135-F1
#
_cell.length_a   1.000
_cell.length_b   1.000
_cell.length_c   1.000
_cell.angle_alpha   90.00
_cell.angle_beta   90.00
_cell.angle_gamma   90.00
#
_symmetry.space_group_name_H-M   'P 1'
#
loop_
_entity.id
_entity.type
_entity.pdbx_description
1 polymer ?
#
loop_
_entity_poly.entity_id
_entity_poly.type
_entity_poly.pdbx_seq_one_letter_code
_entity_poly.pdbx_strand_id
1 'polypeptide(L)'
;MSVRLRRGLHAVNAVIVLAALMLVVWALTGGGAQGAAAGAPAAASGTALLGAAIAVAGSAIGAGIAVAYTGAAALAAMSERPELFGRAIVIVGLAEGIAIYGLVIGIILIGRA
;
A
#
# COMPACT_ATOMS: atom_id res chain seq x y z
N MET A 1 0.63 19.71 -22.83
CA MET A 1 -0.43 19.21 -21.93
C MET A 1 -1.49 20.29 -21.73
N SER A 2 -2.69 20.11 -22.27
CA SER A 2 -3.77 21.12 -22.21
C SER A 2 -4.23 21.35 -20.76
N VAL A 3 -4.68 22.57 -20.45
CA VAL A 3 -5.13 22.96 -19.09
C VAL A 3 -6.24 22.05 -18.57
N ARG A 4 -7.10 21.53 -19.47
CA ARG A 4 -8.16 20.56 -19.15
C ARG A 4 -7.60 19.21 -18.68
N LEU A 5 -6.52 18.73 -19.31
CA LEU A 5 -5.89 17.46 -18.96
C LEU A 5 -5.17 17.52 -17.60
N ARG A 6 -4.49 18.65 -17.30
CA ARG A 6 -3.87 18.87 -15.97
C ARG A 6 -4.91 18.90 -14.86
N ARG A 7 -6.00 19.64 -15.07
CA ARG A 7 -7.13 19.70 -14.10
C ARG A 7 -7.76 18.33 -13.88
N GLY A 8 -7.93 17.53 -14.93
CA GLY A 8 -8.40 16.15 -14.83
C GLY A 8 -7.48 15.26 -13.98
N LEU A 9 -6.17 15.31 -14.23
CA LEU A 9 -5.19 14.54 -13.46
C LEU A 9 -5.18 14.92 -11.96
N HIS A 10 -5.23 16.22 -11.66
CA HIS A 10 -5.30 16.68 -10.27
C HIS A 10 -6.61 16.25 -9.59
N ALA A 11 -7.73 16.26 -10.31
CA ALA A 11 -9.01 15.77 -9.77
C ALA A 11 -8.96 14.27 -9.45
N VAL A 12 -8.38 13.45 -10.34
CA VAL A 12 -8.19 12.01 -10.09
C VAL A 12 -7.30 11.76 -8.87
N ASN A 13 -6.17 12.47 -8.78
CA ASN A 13 -5.27 12.33 -7.63
C ASN A 13 -5.95 12.75 -6.32
N ALA A 14 -6.73 13.84 -6.35
CA ALA A 14 -7.51 14.28 -5.20
C ALA A 14 -8.54 13.23 -4.76
N VAL A 15 -9.24 12.60 -5.72
CA VAL A 15 -10.19 11.51 -5.41
C VAL A 15 -9.49 10.30 -4.77
N ILE A 16 -8.34 9.88 -5.30
CA ILE A 16 -7.57 8.76 -4.74
C ILE A 16 -7.11 9.07 -3.31
N VAL A 17 -6.57 10.27 -3.09
CA VAL A 17 -6.12 10.70 -1.76
C VAL A 17 -7.30 10.80 -0.79
N LEU A 18 -8.43 11.36 -1.21
CA LEU A 18 -9.64 11.44 -0.39
C LEU A 18 -10.17 10.04 -0.03
N ALA A 19 -10.19 9.09 -0.99
CA ALA A 19 -10.59 7.72 -0.73
C ALA A 19 -9.65 7.02 0.26
N ALA A 20 -8.34 7.19 0.10
CA ALA A 20 -7.36 6.66 1.05
C ALA A 20 -7.53 7.26 2.45
N LEU A 21 -7.75 8.58 2.55
CA LEU A 21 -8.01 9.25 3.81
C LEU A 21 -9.33 8.80 4.45
N MET A 22 -10.40 8.59 3.67
CA MET A 22 -11.65 8.03 4.18
C MET A 22 -11.46 6.62 4.73
N LEU A 23 -10.69 5.77 4.05
CA LEU A 23 -10.36 4.42 4.55
C LEU A 23 -9.56 4.48 5.85
N VAL A 24 -8.59 5.38 5.95
CA VAL A 24 -7.80 5.59 7.18
C VAL A 24 -8.70 6.10 8.32
N VAL A 25 -9.55 7.09 8.06
CA VAL A 25 -10.49 7.61 9.07
C VAL A 25 -11.45 6.51 9.53
N TRP A 26 -12.03 5.74 8.60
CA TRP A 26 -12.90 4.61 8.91
C TRP A 26 -12.20 3.55 9.77
N ALA A 27 -10.92 3.25 9.49
CA ALA A 27 -10.12 2.34 10.30
C ALA A 27 -9.82 2.90 11.71
N LEU A 28 -9.54 4.20 11.83
CA LEU A 28 -9.22 4.86 13.11
C LEU A 28 -10.44 5.09 14.00
N THR A 29 -11.65 5.26 13.43
CA THR A 29 -12.89 5.50 14.18
C THR A 29 -13.66 4.23 14.52
N GLY A 30 -13.07 3.05 14.30
CA GLY A 30 -13.67 1.77 14.68
C GLY A 30 -14.76 1.32 13.71
N GLY A 31 -14.60 1.57 12.41
CA GLY A 31 -15.33 0.86 11.35
C GLY A 31 -15.27 -0.64 11.61
N GLY A 32 -16.34 -1.15 12.22
CA GLY A 32 -16.25 -2.30 13.12
C GLY A 32 -15.70 -3.56 12.49
N ALA A 33 -14.98 -4.32 13.31
CA ALA A 33 -14.93 -5.77 13.19
C ALA A 33 -16.37 -6.31 13.18
N GLN A 34 -16.95 -6.48 11.99
CA GLN A 34 -18.12 -7.31 11.78
C GLN A 34 -17.67 -8.77 11.79
N GLY A 35 -17.17 -9.21 12.94
CA GLY A 35 -16.91 -10.60 13.27
C GLY A 35 -17.91 -11.03 14.34
N ALA A 36 -18.81 -11.94 13.98
CA ALA A 36 -19.85 -12.45 14.84
C ALA A 36 -19.30 -12.93 16.20
N ALA A 37 -19.98 -12.53 17.28
CA ALA A 37 -19.76 -13.07 18.61
C ALA A 37 -20.12 -14.57 18.63
N ALA A 38 -19.13 -15.46 18.59
CA ALA A 38 -19.29 -16.85 19.02
C ALA A 38 -17.92 -17.47 19.34
N GLY A 39 -17.63 -17.59 20.64
CA GLY A 39 -16.52 -18.37 21.19
C GLY A 39 -15.21 -17.59 21.27
N ALA A 40 -15.02 -16.80 22.33
CA ALA A 40 -13.77 -16.09 22.59
C ALA A 40 -12.60 -17.08 22.76
N PRO A 41 -11.64 -17.17 21.82
CA PRO A 41 -10.31 -17.67 22.15
C PRO A 41 -9.64 -16.63 23.06
N ALA A 42 -8.58 -17.02 23.76
CA ALA A 42 -7.80 -16.12 24.63
C ALA A 42 -7.61 -14.75 23.97
N ALA A 43 -7.91 -13.67 24.71
CA ALA A 43 -7.93 -12.30 24.21
C ALA A 43 -6.70 -12.04 23.31
N ALA A 44 -6.96 -11.92 22.00
CA ALA A 44 -5.90 -11.66 21.04
C ALA A 44 -5.10 -10.45 21.52
N SER A 45 -3.78 -10.59 21.58
CA SER A 45 -2.88 -9.59 22.13
C SER A 45 -3.04 -8.29 21.32
N GLY A 46 -3.80 -7.30 21.83
CA GLY A 46 -4.12 -6.08 21.08
C GLY A 46 -2.88 -5.31 20.60
N THR A 47 -1.77 -5.47 21.32
CA THR A 47 -0.45 -4.95 20.93
C THR A 47 0.14 -5.65 19.71
N ALA A 48 -0.08 -6.95 19.53
CA ALA A 48 0.34 -7.70 18.35
C ALA A 48 -0.48 -7.30 17.11
N LEU A 49 -1.79 -7.08 17.27
CA LEU A 49 -2.65 -6.55 16.20
C LEU A 49 -2.26 -5.13 15.80
N LEU A 50 -1.97 -4.26 16.77
CA LEU A 50 -1.46 -2.92 16.50
C LEU A 50 -0.09 -2.96 15.80
N GLY A 51 0.80 -3.84 16.25
CA GLY A 51 2.10 -4.07 15.62
C GLY A 51 1.96 -4.55 14.16
N ALA A 52 1.01 -5.44 13.89
CA ALA A 52 0.69 -5.88 12.54
C ALA A 52 0.21 -4.72 11.65
N ALA A 53 -0.69 -3.88 12.15
CA ALA A 53 -1.19 -2.71 11.42
C ALA A 53 -0.05 -1.73 11.08
N ILE A 54 0.83 -1.44 12.03
CA ILE A 54 1.98 -0.55 11.83
C ILE A 54 2.95 -1.13 10.81
N ALA A 55 3.26 -2.42 10.89
CA ALA A 55 4.17 -3.09 9.97
C ALA A 55 3.67 -3.01 8.51
N VAL A 56 2.40 -3.34 8.27
CA VAL A 56 1.81 -3.31 6.92
C VAL A 56 1.67 -1.87 6.39
N ALA A 57 1.16 -0.95 7.21
CA ALA A 57 0.96 0.43 6.78
C ALA A 57 2.30 1.13 6.47
N GLY A 58 3.30 0.97 7.34
CA GLY A 58 4.62 1.56 7.16
C GLY A 58 5.33 1.03 5.91
N SER A 59 5.29 -0.29 5.70
CA SER A 59 5.89 -0.89 4.51
C SER A 59 5.18 -0.49 3.21
N ALA A 60 3.85 -0.41 3.22
CA ALA A 60 3.08 -0.02 2.04
C ALA A 60 3.36 1.42 1.61
N ILE A 61 3.52 2.34 2.58
CA ILE A 61 3.91 3.73 2.30
C ILE A 61 5.31 3.76 1.68
N GLY A 62 6.28 3.07 2.28
CA GLY A 62 7.65 3.00 1.76
C GLY A 62 7.73 2.40 0.37
N ALA A 63 7.01 1.30 0.13
CA ALA A 63 6.91 0.64 -1.17
C ALA A 63 6.27 1.56 -2.21
N GLY A 64 5.15 2.22 -1.89
CA GLY A 64 4.48 3.14 -2.80
C GLY A 64 5.37 4.30 -3.27
N ILE A 65 6.18 4.85 -2.36
CA ILE A 65 7.17 5.87 -2.71
C ILE A 65 8.23 5.28 -3.66
N ALA A 66 8.81 4.14 -3.31
CA ALA A 66 9.83 3.48 -4.13
C ALA A 66 9.30 3.17 -5.53
N VAL A 67 8.11 2.57 -5.62
CA VAL A 67 7.43 2.21 -6.87
C VAL A 67 7.12 3.45 -7.72
N ALA A 68 6.70 4.56 -7.12
CA ALA A 68 6.46 5.80 -7.86
C ALA A 68 7.71 6.31 -8.59
N TYR A 69 8.87 6.28 -7.91
CA TYR A 69 10.14 6.70 -8.52
C TYR A 69 10.66 5.68 -9.54
N THR A 70 10.71 4.39 -9.19
CA THR A 70 11.24 3.36 -10.09
C THR A 70 10.34 3.17 -11.30
N GLY A 71 9.02 3.28 -11.14
CA GLY A 71 8.05 3.18 -12.22
C GLY A 71 8.15 4.34 -13.22
N ALA A 72 8.30 5.57 -12.72
CA ALA A 72 8.54 6.73 -13.60
C ALA A 72 9.86 6.60 -14.38
N ALA A 73 10.94 6.16 -13.72
CA ALA A 73 12.23 5.92 -14.37
C ALA A 73 12.16 4.78 -15.40
N ALA A 74 11.44 3.70 -15.08
CA ALA A 74 11.21 2.58 -15.98
C ALA A 74 10.46 3.01 -17.26
N LEU A 75 9.37 3.77 -17.12
CA LEU A 75 8.61 4.29 -18.26
C LEU A 75 9.46 5.24 -19.12
N ALA A 76 10.25 6.12 -18.49
CA ALA A 76 11.16 7.01 -19.21
C ALA A 76 12.20 6.22 -20.01
N ALA A 77 12.87 5.23 -19.40
CA ALA A 77 13.86 4.41 -20.08
C ALA A 77 13.26 3.59 -21.24
N MET A 78 12.06 3.04 -21.05
CA MET A 78 11.37 2.30 -22.11
C MET A 78 10.90 3.17 -23.27
N SER A 79 10.68 4.47 -23.04
CA SER A 79 10.28 5.38 -24.11
C SER A 79 11.39 5.58 -25.16
N GLU A 80 12.65 5.42 -24.75
CA GLU A 80 13.81 5.46 -25.65
C GLU A 80 14.28 4.07 -26.08
N ARG A 81 14.19 3.07 -25.19
CA ARG A 81 14.70 1.71 -25.40
C ARG A 81 13.67 0.66 -24.95
N PRO A 82 12.71 0.30 -25.82
CA PRO A 82 11.63 -0.63 -25.47
C PRO A 82 12.14 -2.04 -25.15
N GLU A 83 13.32 -2.42 -25.63
CA GLU A 83 13.96 -3.71 -25.34
C GLU A 83 14.33 -3.88 -23.86
N LEU A 84 14.32 -2.78 -23.08
CA LEU A 84 14.59 -2.79 -21.65
C LEU A 84 13.39 -3.20 -20.79
N PHE A 85 12.18 -3.38 -21.37
CA PHE A 85 10.95 -3.66 -20.63
C PHE A 85 11.11 -4.75 -19.55
N GLY A 86 11.68 -5.90 -19.93
CA GLY A 86 11.85 -7.03 -19.01
C GLY A 86 12.76 -6.73 -17.82
N ARG A 87 13.77 -5.87 -17.99
CA ARG A 87 14.65 -5.44 -16.88
C ARG A 87 13.98 -4.36 -16.04
N ALA A 88 13.28 -3.43 -16.70
CA ALA A 88 12.59 -2.33 -16.05
C ALA A 88 11.49 -2.82 -15.10
N ILE A 89 10.68 -3.80 -15.52
CA ILE A 89 9.60 -4.36 -14.68
C ILE A 89 10.14 -5.11 -13.46
N VAL A 90 11.31 -5.74 -13.56
CA VAL A 90 11.96 -6.42 -12.42
C VAL A 90 12.36 -5.40 -11.35
N ILE A 91 12.94 -4.25 -11.73
CA ILE A 91 13.31 -3.20 -10.76
C ILE A 91 12.07 -2.64 -10.05
N VAL A 92 10.98 -2.40 -10.78
CA VAL A 92 9.72 -1.97 -10.19
C VAL A 92 9.15 -3.05 -9.25
N GLY A 93 9.22 -4.33 -9.63
CA GLY A 93 8.80 -5.45 -8.79
C GLY A 93 9.66 -5.62 -7.54
N LEU A 94 10.96 -5.35 -7.60
CA LEU A 94 11.84 -5.37 -6.43
C LEU A 94 11.46 -4.27 -5.42
N ALA A 95 11.00 -3.11 -5.88
CA ALA A 95 10.49 -2.05 -5.01
C ALA A 95 9.21 -2.47 -4.26
N GLU A 96 8.31 -3.20 -4.92
CA GLU A 96 7.11 -3.81 -4.30
C GLU A 96 7.46 -4.82 -3.20
N GLY A 97 8.63 -5.47 -3.27
CA GLY A 97 9.10 -6.40 -2.24
C GLY A 97 9.09 -5.81 -0.82
N ILE A 98 9.24 -4.49 -0.68
CA ILE A 98 9.14 -3.79 0.61
C ILE A 98 7.76 -4.02 1.24
N ALA A 99 6.67 -3.91 0.47
CA ALA A 99 5.31 -4.13 0.95
C ALA A 99 5.08 -5.60 1.33
N ILE A 100 5.61 -6.53 0.53
CA ILE A 100 5.47 -7.96 0.80
C ILE A 100 6.11 -8.32 2.14
N TYR A 101 7.30 -7.79 2.46
CA TYR A 101 7.92 -8.06 3.75
C TYR A 101 7.09 -7.54 4.93
N GLY A 102 6.51 -6.34 4.84
CA GLY A 102 5.62 -5.85 5.90
C GLY A 102 4.33 -6.66 6.02
N LEU A 103 3.77 -7.14 4.90
CA LEU A 103 2.63 -8.08 4.91
C LEU A 103 2.99 -9.40 5.60
N VAL A 104 4.14 -9.99 5.28
CA VAL A 104 4.61 -11.24 5.92
C VAL A 104 4.76 -11.05 7.43
N ILE A 105 5.38 -9.96 7.87
CA ILE A 105 5.50 -9.64 9.30
C ILE A 105 4.12 -9.43 9.94
N GLY A 106 3.21 -8.73 9.27
CA GLY A 106 1.83 -8.57 9.73
C GLY A 106 1.10 -9.90 9.93
N ILE A 107 1.21 -10.83 8.98
CA ILE A 107 0.62 -12.17 9.09
C ILE A 107 1.22 -12.94 10.26
N ILE A 108 2.55 -12.90 10.44
CA ILE A 108 3.23 -13.55 11.57
C ILE A 108 2.73 -12.98 12.91
N LEU A 109 2.59 -11.66 13.02
CA LEU A 109 2.12 -11.00 14.24
C LEU A 109 0.67 -11.34 14.55
N ILE A 110 -0.20 -11.38 13.54
CA ILE A 110 -1.59 -11.83 13.69
C ILE A 110 -1.66 -13.29 14.14
N GLY A 111 -0.81 -14.17 13.59
CA GLY A 111 -0.75 -15.57 14.00
C GLY A 111 -0.23 -15.80 15.43
N ARG A 112 0.34 -14.77 16.08
CA ARG A 112 0.80 -14.80 17.48
C ARG A 112 -0.08 -13.98 18.42
N ALA A 113 -1.05 -13.24 17.89
CA ALA A 113 -1.98 -12.44 18.66
C ALA A 113 -2.96 -13.34 19.40
#